data_AF-T0RQP4-F1
#
_entry.id   AF-T0RQP4-F1
#
_cell.length_a   1.000
_cell.length_b   1.000
_cell.length_c   1.000
_cell.angle_alpha   90.00
_cell.angle_beta   90.00
_cell.angle_gamma   90.00
#
_symmetry.space_group_name_H-M   'P 1'
#
loop_
_entity.id
_entity.type
_entity.pdbx_description
1 polymer ?
#
loop_
_entity_poly.entity_id
_entity_poly.type
_entity_poly.pdbx_seq_one_letter_code
_entity_poly.pdbx_strand_id
1 'polypeptide(L)'
;MTKKIETYVENNDLNEIMLILEELDDEKLAVELLKEFNDKTKVHGQLILDMNSNLDNEEWKVKCDKARQDVEAVVQRIKSLK
;
A
#
# COMPACT_ATOMS: atom_id res chain seq x y z
N MET A 1 19.79 16.00 8.42
CA MET A 1 19.38 14.61 8.68
C MET A 1 18.24 14.28 7.75
N THR A 2 18.54 13.63 6.63
CA THR A 2 17.52 13.17 5.68
C THR A 2 16.80 11.99 6.34
N LYS A 3 15.56 12.18 6.79
CA LYS A 3 14.72 11.06 7.24
C LYS A 3 14.50 10.16 6.03
N LYS A 4 15.20 9.02 5.98
CA LYS A 4 14.87 7.92 5.08
C LYS A 4 13.48 7.44 5.48
N ILE A 5 12.48 7.71 4.65
CA ILE A 5 11.20 7.03 4.72
C ILE A 5 11.42 5.71 4.00
N GLU A 6 11.83 4.68 4.74
CA GLU A 6 11.83 3.29 4.27
C GLU A 6 10.39 2.80 4.28
N THR A 7 9.65 2.98 3.18
CA THR A 7 8.50 2.12 2.83
C THR A 7 7.89 2.58 1.51
N TYR A 8 8.48 2.11 0.41
CA TYR A 8 7.73 1.89 -0.82
C TYR A 8 7.47 0.38 -0.87
N VAL A 9 6.34 -0.05 -1.42
CA VAL A 9 6.21 -1.47 -1.84
C VAL A 9 7.42 -1.73 -2.74
N GLU A 10 8.30 -2.64 -2.35
CA GLU A 10 9.49 -2.90 -3.14
C GLU A 10 9.04 -3.40 -4.52
N ASN A 11 9.79 -3.06 -5.58
CA ASN A 11 9.42 -3.48 -6.94
C ASN A 11 9.23 -5.00 -7.05
N ASN A 12 9.92 -5.77 -6.22
CA ASN A 12 9.76 -7.23 -6.12
C ASN A 12 8.41 -7.63 -5.50
N ASP A 13 7.95 -6.96 -4.44
CA ASP A 13 6.63 -7.19 -3.85
C ASP A 13 5.51 -6.84 -4.82
N LEU A 14 5.67 -5.77 -5.61
CA LEU A 14 4.68 -5.38 -6.60
C LEU A 14 4.53 -6.42 -7.71
N ASN A 15 5.64 -6.95 -8.23
CA ASN A 15 5.61 -8.02 -9.23
C ASN A 15 4.93 -9.29 -8.68
N GLU A 16 5.23 -9.68 -7.44
CA GLU A 16 4.60 -10.83 -6.80
C GLU A 16 3.09 -10.64 -6.65
N ILE A 17 2.66 -9.47 -6.18
CA ILE A 17 1.24 -9.11 -6.03
C ILE A 17 0.53 -9.20 -7.39
N MET A 18 1.11 -8.63 -8.44
CA MET A 18 0.53 -8.65 -9.78
C MET A 18 0.40 -10.09 -10.30
N LEU A 19 1.42 -10.92 -10.13
CA LEU A 19 1.38 -12.32 -10.53
C LEU A 19 0.26 -13.09 -9.82
N ILE A 20 0.10 -12.91 -8.51
CA ILE A 20 -0.98 -13.57 -7.76
C ILE A 20 -2.35 -13.13 -8.28
N LEU A 21 -2.55 -11.83 -8.50
CA LEU A 21 -3.83 -11.31 -8.99
C LEU A 21 -4.14 -11.77 -10.43
N GLU A 22 -3.13 -11.89 -11.28
CA GLU A 22 -3.27 -12.41 -12.65
C GLU A 22 -3.58 -13.92 -12.68
N GLU A 23 -3.12 -14.67 -11.68
CA GLU A 23 -3.35 -16.12 -11.54
C GLU A 23 -4.68 -16.47 -10.85
N LEU A 24 -5.45 -15.50 -10.34
CA LEU A 24 -6.73 -15.74 -9.67
C LEU A 24 -7.84 -16.13 -10.66
N ASP A 25 -8.45 -17.30 -10.44
CA ASP A 25 -9.63 -17.75 -11.20
C ASP A 25 -10.84 -16.82 -11.02
N ASP A 26 -10.99 -16.22 -9.82
CA ASP A 26 -12.05 -15.24 -9.54
C ASP A 26 -11.60 -13.83 -9.97
N GLU A 27 -11.84 -13.51 -11.24
CA GLU A 27 -11.51 -12.21 -11.85
C GLU A 27 -12.14 -11.04 -11.07
N LYS A 28 -13.35 -11.22 -10.52
CA LYS A 28 -14.01 -10.15 -9.77
C LYS A 28 -13.27 -9.88 -8.47
N LEU A 29 -12.89 -10.92 -7.74
CA LEU A 29 -12.08 -10.78 -6.54
C LEU A 29 -10.71 -10.15 -6.85
N ALA A 30 -10.07 -10.56 -7.95
CA ALA A 30 -8.80 -10.00 -8.39
C ALA A 30 -8.90 -8.48 -8.64
N VAL A 31 -9.95 -8.03 -9.34
CA VAL A 31 -10.21 -6.61 -9.59
C VAL A 31 -10.50 -5.84 -8.30
N GLU A 32 -11.27 -6.41 -7.37
CA GLU A 32 -11.56 -5.79 -6.08
C GLU A 32 -10.28 -5.60 -5.24
N LEU A 33 -9.42 -6.63 -5.18
CA LEU A 33 -8.14 -6.58 -4.46
C LEU A 33 -7.16 -5.60 -5.11
N LEU A 34 -7.08 -5.57 -6.45
CA LEU A 34 -6.23 -4.63 -7.18
C LEU A 34 -6.65 -3.18 -6.91
N LYS A 35 -7.97 -2.92 -6.91
CA LYS A 35 -8.51 -1.60 -6.60
C LYS A 35 -8.18 -1.20 -5.17
N GLU A 36 -8.39 -2.09 -4.21
CA GLU A 36 -8.07 -1.85 -2.81
C GLU A 36 -6.57 -1.55 -2.63
N PHE A 37 -5.70 -2.36 -3.23
CA PHE A 37 -4.26 -2.16 -3.21
C PHE A 37 -3.84 -0.79 -3.79
N ASN A 38 -4.38 -0.41 -4.95
CA ASN A 38 -4.12 0.88 -5.57
C ASN A 38 -4.60 2.06 -4.72
N ASP A 39 -5.78 1.95 -4.11
CA ASP A 39 -6.33 3.00 -3.26
C ASP A 39 -5.47 3.20 -2.00
N LYS A 40 -5.04 2.11 -1.35
CA LYS A 40 -4.20 2.18 -0.14
C LYS A 40 -2.80 2.70 -0.44
N THR A 41 -2.17 2.23 -1.52
CA THR A 41 -0.83 2.69 -1.93
C THR A 41 -0.83 4.15 -2.34
N LYS A 42 -1.91 4.63 -3.00
CA LYS A 42 -2.09 6.05 -3.31
C LYS A 42 -2.15 6.91 -2.05
N VAL A 43 -2.95 6.53 -1.06
CA VAL A 43 -3.05 7.26 0.22
C VAL A 43 -1.70 7.31 0.93
N HIS A 44 -1.00 6.18 1.00
CA HIS A 44 0.33 6.12 1.62
C HIS A 44 1.34 7.01 0.87
N GLY A 45 1.37 6.94 -0.46
CA GLY A 45 2.25 7.78 -1.29
C GLY A 45 1.96 9.28 -1.13
N GLN A 46 0.70 9.68 -1.03
CA GLN A 46 0.31 11.07 -0.79
C GLN A 46 0.79 11.58 0.57
N LEU A 47 0.73 10.74 1.61
CA LEU A 47 1.20 11.07 2.95
C LEU A 47 2.74 11.18 3.00
N ILE A 48 3.46 10.23 2.37
CA ILE A 48 4.92 10.24 2.28
C ILE A 48 5.45 11.47 1.57
N LEU A 49 4.81 11.85 0.47
CA LEU A 49 5.18 13.01 -0.34
C LEU A 49 4.75 14.34 0.29
N ASP A 50 4.23 14.30 1.52
CA ASP A 50 3.74 15.46 2.27
C ASP A 50 2.81 16.35 1.44
N MET A 51 1.95 15.73 0.62
CA MET A 51 0.98 16.48 -0.19
C MET A 51 -0.13 17.11 0.64
N ASN A 52 -0.14 16.91 1.97
CA ASN A 52 -1.10 17.45 2.92
C ASN A 52 -0.37 18.20 4.04
N SER A 53 0.11 19.41 3.72
CA SER A 53 0.87 20.31 4.63
C SER A 53 0.06 20.91 5.78
N ASN A 54 -1.17 20.43 6.03
CA ASN A 54 -2.06 20.92 7.08
C ASN A 54 -2.09 19.99 8.31
N LEU A 55 -1.28 18.93 8.34
CA LEU A 55 -1.19 18.01 9.46
C LEU A 55 -0.07 18.42 10.41
N ASP A 56 -0.33 18.32 11.71
CA ASP A 56 0.76 18.40 12.68
C ASP A 56 1.69 17.17 12.55
N ASN A 57 2.95 17.32 12.96
CA ASN A 57 3.98 16.30 12.83
C ASN A 57 3.62 14.98 13.52
N GLU A 58 2.89 15.01 14.65
CA GLU A 58 2.44 13.80 15.33
C GLU A 58 1.29 13.13 14.57
N GLU A 59 0.31 13.91 14.10
CA GLU A 59 -0.82 13.41 13.31
C GLU A 59 -0.37 12.81 11.97
N TRP A 60 0.61 13.44 11.31
CA TRP A 60 1.20 12.95 10.07
C TRP A 60 1.85 11.58 10.28
N LYS A 61 2.65 11.40 11.34
CA LYS A 61 3.28 10.11 11.64
C LYS A 61 2.25 9.02 11.87
N VAL A 62 1.23 9.29 12.69
CA VAL A 62 0.16 8.33 12.96
C VAL A 62 -0.56 7.94 11.67
N LYS A 63 -0.83 8.89 10.78
CA LYS A 63 -1.45 8.62 9.48
C LYS A 63 -0.54 7.83 8.55
N CYS A 64 0.75 8.13 8.50
CA CYS A 64 1.74 7.36 7.74
C CYS A 64 1.80 5.91 8.24
N ASP A 65 1.92 5.70 9.55
CA ASP A 65 1.97 4.36 10.14
C ASP A 65 0.68 3.58 9.85
N LYS A 66 -0.47 4.24 9.97
CA LYS A 66 -1.76 3.62 9.66
C LYS A 66 -1.89 3.26 8.17
N ALA A 67 -1.50 4.17 7.28
CA ALA A 67 -1.55 3.92 5.84
C ALA A 67 -0.60 2.79 5.43
N ARG A 68 0.58 2.69 6.05
CA ARG A 68 1.51 1.58 5.87
C ARG A 68 0.89 0.25 6.28
N GLN A 69 0.30 0.18 7.48
CA GLN A 69 -0.40 -1.02 7.96
C GLN A 69 -1.56 -1.43 7.05
N ASP A 70 -2.29 -0.47 6.51
CA ASP A 70 -3.39 -0.73 5.59
C ASP A 70 -2.90 -1.33 4.26
N VAL A 71 -1.79 -0.83 3.70
CA VAL A 71 -1.15 -1.44 2.52
C VAL A 71 -0.70 -2.85 2.85
N GLU A 72 0.00 -3.05 3.96
CA GLU A 72 0.52 -4.36 4.38
C GLU A 72 -0.60 -5.39 4.58
N ALA A 73 -1.73 -4.99 5.16
CA ALA A 73 -2.89 -5.86 5.32
C ALA A 73 -3.45 -6.36 3.98
N VAL A 74 -3.52 -5.48 2.96
CA VAL A 74 -3.96 -5.88 1.62
C VAL A 74 -2.93 -6.80 0.95
N VAL A 75 -1.65 -6.48 1.07
CA VAL A 75 -0.57 -7.32 0.54
C VAL A 75 -0.62 -8.73 1.15
N GLN A 76 -0.75 -8.83 2.48
CA GLN A 76 -0.84 -10.13 3.16
C GLN A 76 -2.08 -10.92 2.73
N ARG A 77 -3.22 -10.24 2.54
CA ARG A 77 -4.43 -10.88 2.00
C ARG A 77 -4.19 -11.44 0.60
N ILE A 78 -3.57 -10.68 -0.29
CA ILE A 78 -3.25 -11.13 -1.64
C ILE A 78 -2.26 -12.31 -1.58
N LYS A 79 -1.17 -12.18 -0.83
CA LYS A 79 -0.16 -13.25 -0.67
C LYS A 79 -0.73 -14.55 -0.09
N SER A 80 -1.79 -14.48 0.74
CA SER A 80 -2.46 -15.67 1.29
C SER A 80 -3.32 -16.46 0.28
N LEU A 81 -3.50 -15.94 -0.94
CA LEU A 81 -4.26 -16.61 -2.00
C LEU A 81 -3.40 -17.58 -2.84
N LYS A 82 -2.09 -17.61 -2.59
CA LYS A 82 -1.10 -18.47 -3.25
C LYS A 82 -0.52 -19.46 -2.24
#